data_AF-A0A934U161-F1
#
_entry.id   AF-A0A934U161-F1
#
_cell.length_a   1.000
_cell.length_b   1.000
_cell.length_c   1.000
_cell.angle_alpha   90.00
_cell.angle_beta   90.00
_cell.angle_gamma   90.00
#
_symmetry.space_group_name_H-M   'P 1'
#
loop_
_entity.id
_entity.type
_entity.pdbx_description
1 polymer ?
#
loop_
_entity_poly.entity_id
_entity_poly.type
_entity_poly.pdbx_seq_one_letter_code
_entity_poly.pdbx_strand_id
1 'polypeptide(L)' 'RIIAGTLLEIGSGKFHPEEIKAMLAARNREAAGKTAPSHGLYLWEVFYDN' A
#
# COMPACT_ATOMS: atom_id res chain seq x y z
N ARG A 1 5.71 -1.15 1.58
CA ARG A 1 5.24 -2.40 0.92
C ARG A 1 3.74 -2.67 1.09
N ILE A 2 3.11 -2.35 2.22
CA ILE A 2 1.66 -2.58 2.43
C ILE A 2 0.81 -1.77 1.45
N ILE A 3 1.11 -0.48 1.28
CA ILE A 3 0.41 0.40 0.31
C ILE A 3 0.50 -0.20 -1.10
N ALA A 4 1.70 -0.54 -1.57
CA ALA A 4 1.90 -1.16 -2.87
C ALA A 4 1.11 -2.47 -3.04
N GLY A 5 1.09 -3.34 -2.02
CA GLY A 5 0.31 -4.58 -2.08
C GLY A 5 -1.20 -4.37 -2.06
N THR A 6 -1.69 -3.35 -1.36
CA THR A 6 -3.10 -2.95 -1.38
C THR A 6 -3.49 -2.43 -2.76
N LEU A 7 -2.66 -1.57 -3.36
CA LEU A 7 -2.88 -1.05 -4.71
C LEU A 7 -2.84 -2.16 -5.77
N LEU A 8 -2.00 -3.19 -5.61
CA LEU A 8 -1.99 -4.35 -6.50
C LEU A 8 -3.32 -5.12 -6.44
N GLU A 9 -3.87 -5.33 -5.24
CA GLU A 9 -5.16 -6.02 -5.08
C GLU A 9 -6.34 -5.18 -5.62
N ILE A 10 -6.25 -3.85 -5.54
CA ILE A 10 -7.21 -2.96 -6.20
C ILE A 10 -7.08 -3.04 -7.72
N GLY A 11 -5.86 -2.94 -8.25
CA GLY A 11 -5.59 -3.07 -9.68
C GLY A 11 -5.98 -4.43 -10.25
N SER A 12 -6.00 -5.49 -9.43
CA SER A 12 -6.49 -6.82 -9.80
C SER A 12 -8.01 -7.00 -9.62
N GLY A 13 -8.75 -5.95 -9.22
CA GLY A 13 -10.20 -5.98 -9.02
C GLY A 13 -10.67 -6.71 -7.75
N LYS A 14 -9.77 -6.99 -6.80
CA LYS A 14 -10.12 -7.65 -5.53
C LYS A 14 -10.74 -6.67 -4.53
N PHE A 15 -10.34 -5.40 -4.61
CA PHE A 15 -10.92 -4.30 -3.86
C PHE A 15 -11.29 -3.17 -4.82
N HIS A 16 -12.34 -2.42 -4.47
CA HIS A 16 -12.71 -1.19 -5.14
C HIS A 16 -11.81 -0.02 -4.70
N PRO A 17 -11.40 0.88 -5.62
CA PRO A 17 -10.59 2.05 -5.28
C PRO A 17 -11.18 2.92 -4.16
N GLU A 18 -12.50 3.00 -4.06
CA GLU A 18 -13.25 3.75 -3.06
C GLU A 18 -13.00 3.22 -1.63
N GLU A 19 -12.68 1.94 -1.49
CA GLU A 19 -12.43 1.28 -0.19
C GLU A 19 -11.17 1.79 0.50
N ILE A 20 -10.19 2.36 -0.23
CA ILE A 20 -8.96 2.92 0.35
C ILE A 20 -9.29 3.92 1.47
N LYS A 21 -10.32 4.74 1.27
CA LYS A 21 -10.74 5.74 2.27
C LYS A 21 -11.20 5.07 3.57
N ALA A 22 -11.99 4.00 3.46
CA ALA A 22 -12.45 3.24 4.60
C ALA A 22 -11.29 2.52 5.31
N MET A 23 -10.36 1.94 4.56
CA MET A 23 -9.17 1.27 5.11
C MET A 23 -8.28 2.24 5.91
N LEU A 24 -8.05 3.45 5.38
CA LEU A 24 -7.28 4.50 6.07
C LEU A 24 -8.02 4.99 7.33
N ALA A 25 -9.33 5.19 7.24
CA ALA A 25 -10.15 5.62 8.37
C ALA A 25 -10.19 4.57 9.50
N ALA A 26 -10.21 3.28 9.15
CA ALA A 26 -10.23 2.19 10.10
C ALA A 26 -8.96 2.11 10.97
N ARG A 27 -7.83 2.66 10.50
CA ARG A 27 -6.50 2.58 11.17
C ARG A 27 -6.13 1.15 11.61
N ASN A 28 -6.64 0.15 10.89
CA ASN A 28 -6.46 -1.26 11.18
C ASN A 28 -5.65 -1.91 10.06
N ARG A 29 -4.56 -2.60 10.41
CA ARG A 29 -3.72 -3.31 9.44
C ARG A 29 -4.51 -4.37 8.68
N GLU A 30 -5.44 -5.06 9.33
CA GLU A 30 -6.22 -6.14 8.71
C GLU A 30 -7.17 -5.65 7.62
N ALA A 31 -7.54 -4.36 7.65
CA ALA A 31 -8.36 -3.75 6.60
C ALA A 31 -7.57 -3.54 5.29
N ALA A 32 -6.24 -3.49 5.35
CA ALA A 32 -5.39 -3.26 4.18
C ALA A 32 -4.99 -4.57 3.50
N GLY A 33 -4.64 -4.48 2.22
CA GLY A 33 -4.25 -5.63 1.41
C GLY A 33 -2.98 -6.35 1.89
N LYS A 34 -2.65 -7.44 1.18
CA LYS A 34 -1.46 -8.24 1.48
C LYS A 34 -0.18 -7.40 1.36
N THR A 35 0.82 -7.69 2.19
CA THR A 35 2.12 -7.01 2.08
C THR A 35 2.82 -7.45 0.80
N ALA A 36 3.21 -6.51 -0.06
CA ALA A 36 3.98 -6.82 -1.26
C ALA A 36 5.34 -7.50 -0.93
N PRO A 37 5.87 -8.38 -1.81
CA PRO A 37 7.18 -9.02 -1.63
C PRO A 37 8.32 -8.00 -1.43
N SER A 38 9.37 -8.38 -0.70
CA SER A 38 10.47 -7.48 -0.34
C SER A 38 11.38 -7.14 -1.50
N HIS A 39 11.65 -8.12 -2.35
CA HIS A 39 12.59 -8.01 -3.47
C HIS A 39 12.14 -7.03 -4.58
N GLY A 40 10.91 -6.50 -4.52
CA GLY A 40 10.41 -5.49 -5.44
C GLY A 40 10.55 -4.04 -4.96
N LEU A 41 11.08 -3.81 -3.75
CA LEU A 41 11.26 -2.45 -3.19
C LEU A 41 12.73 -2.06 -3.21
N TYR A 42 13.00 -0.87 -3.76
CA TYR A 42 14.35 -0.28 -3.81
C TYR A 42 14.32 1.13 -3.20
N LEU A 43 15.35 1.47 -2.43
CA LEU A 43 15.60 2.86 -2.02
C LEU A 43 16.19 3.59 -3.21
N TRP A 44 15.53 4.66 -3.64
CA TRP A 44 15.94 5.41 -4.82
C TRP A 44 16.88 6.57 -4.49
N GLU A 45 16.46 7.41 -3.55
CA GLU A 45 17.15 8.66 -3.21
C GLU A 45 16.83 9.05 -1.77
N VAL A 46 17.72 9.82 -1.14
CA VAL A 46 17.55 10.39 0.20
C VAL A 46 17.86 11.87 0.12
N PHE A 47 16.91 12.70 0.58
CA PHE A 47 17.05 14.16 0.62
C PHE A 47 17.51 14.61 2.00
N TYR A 48 18.43 15.58 2.02
CA TYR A 48 18.90 16.26 3.24
C TYR A 48 18.73 17.76 3.06
N ASP A 49 18.31 18.43 4.14
CA ASP A 49 18.38 19.88 4.24
C ASP A 49 19.82 20.30 4.60
N ASN A 50 20.22 21.51 4.18
CA ASN A 50 21.54 22.08 4.49
C ASN A 50 21.65 22.52 5.95
#